data_AF-A0A534VA41-F1
#
_entry.id   AF-A0A534VA41-F1
#
_cell.length_a   1.000
_cell.length_b   1.000
_cell.length_c   1.000
_cell.angle_alpha   90.00
_cell.angle_beta   90.00
_cell.angle_gamma   90.00
#
_symmetry.space_group_name_H-M   'P 1'
#
loop_
_entity.id
_entity.type
_entity.pdbx_description
1 polymer ?
#
loop_
_entity_poly.entity_id
_entity_poly.type
_entity_poly.pdbx_seq_one_letter_code
_entity_poly.pdbx_strand_id
1 'polypeptide(L)'
;MPALVFSCEWRVVAETFAGARHEVHVAYPKGHPENPFLDAEVEEKFLRLAEPSLGKTRCRKFIDWAWRLAAGKGRKYRRAFSAAGNFLIDSNGRTMRRL
;
A
#
# COMPACT_ATOMS: atom_id res chain seq x y z
N MET A 1 -7.72 -18.72 -13.90
CA MET A 1 -8.58 -18.65 -12.68
C MET A 1 -9.33 -17.33 -12.75
N PRO A 2 -10.68 -17.31 -12.81
CA PRO A 2 -11.38 -16.04 -12.80
C PRO A 2 -11.28 -15.46 -11.39
N ALA A 3 -10.74 -14.24 -11.29
CA ALA A 3 -10.81 -13.48 -10.04
C ALA A 3 -12.29 -13.25 -9.72
N LEU A 4 -12.73 -13.64 -8.52
CA LEU A 4 -14.00 -13.19 -7.98
C LEU A 4 -13.95 -11.67 -7.87
N VAL A 5 -14.49 -10.98 -8.88
CA VAL A 5 -14.73 -9.55 -8.81
C VAL A 5 -15.94 -9.38 -7.91
N PHE A 6 -15.70 -9.04 -6.64
CA PHE A 6 -16.77 -8.59 -5.76
C PHE A 6 -17.31 -7.26 -6.30
N SER A 7 -18.43 -7.29 -7.00
CA SER A 7 -19.15 -6.09 -7.38
C SER A 7 -19.74 -5.45 -6.12
N CYS A 8 -19.15 -4.35 -5.66
CA CYS A 8 -19.76 -3.47 -4.66
C CYS A 8 -20.48 -2.34 -5.38
N GLU A 9 -21.64 -2.64 -5.97
CA GLU A 9 -22.51 -1.64 -6.58
C GLU A 9 -23.35 -0.95 -5.51
N TRP A 10 -23.00 0.28 -5.15
CA TRP A 10 -23.68 1.02 -4.10
C TRP A 10 -24.37 2.25 -4.68
N ARG A 11 -25.64 2.43 -4.31
CA ARG A 11 -26.44 3.61 -4.66
C ARG A 11 -26.90 4.31 -3.40
N VAL A 12 -26.63 5.60 -3.32
CA VAL A 12 -27.06 6.46 -2.21
C VAL A 12 -27.93 7.56 -2.79
N VAL A 13 -29.13 7.70 -2.23
CA VAL A 13 -30.06 8.78 -2.56
C VAL A 13 -30.29 9.60 -1.29
N ALA A 14 -30.16 10.91 -1.40
CA ALA A 14 -30.42 11.85 -0.31
C ALA A 14 -31.38 12.94 -0.79
N GLU A 15 -32.32 13.32 0.07
CA GLU A 15 -33.24 14.42 -0.15
C GLU A 15 -32.99 15.50 0.90
N THR A 16 -32.87 16.74 0.44
CA THR A 16 -32.71 17.90 1.33
C THR A 16 -34.06 18.34 1.88
N PHE A 17 -34.08 19.07 3.00
CA PHE A 17 -35.30 19.65 3.54
C PHE A 17 -35.99 20.65 2.58
N ALA A 18 -35.26 21.21 1.63
CA ALA A 18 -35.80 22.07 0.56
C ALA A 18 -36.36 21.27 -0.64
N GLY A 19 -36.36 19.94 -0.57
CA GLY A 19 -36.92 19.04 -1.59
C GLY A 19 -35.95 18.67 -2.73
N ALA A 20 -34.71 19.17 -2.72
CA ALA A 20 -33.72 18.77 -3.72
C ALA A 20 -33.25 17.33 -3.48
N ARG A 21 -33.23 16.51 -4.54
CA ARG A 21 -32.77 15.13 -4.52
C ARG A 21 -31.38 14.99 -5.15
N HIS A 22 -30.51 14.25 -4.47
CA HIS A 22 -29.16 13.94 -4.90
C HIS A 22 -28.99 12.42 -4.95
N GLU A 23 -28.38 11.93 -6.01
CA GLU A 23 -28.10 10.51 -6.19
C GLU A 23 -26.64 10.31 -6.56
N VAL A 24 -25.99 9.36 -5.89
CA VAL A 24 -24.63 8.93 -6.19
C VAL A 24 -24.64 7.42 -6.39
N HIS A 25 -24.04 6.99 -7.49
CA HIS A 25 -23.82 5.58 -7.80
C HIS A 25 -22.31 5.30 -7.84
N VAL A 26 -21.87 4.29 -7.08
CA VAL A 26 -20.48 3.86 -7.00
C VAL A 26 -20.41 2.39 -7.36
N ALA A 27 -19.92 2.10 -8.57
CA ALA A 27 -19.66 0.74 -9.02
C ALA A 27 -18.29 0.23 -8.56
N TYR A 28 -17.29 1.12 -8.51
CA TYR A 28 -15.92 0.81 -8.11
C TYR A 28 -15.42 1.81 -7.07
N PRO A 29 -15.42 1.43 -5.77
CA PRO A 29 -14.89 2.31 -4.73
C PRO A 29 -13.39 2.53 -4.95
N LYS A 30 -12.87 3.65 -4.43
CA LYS A 30 -11.46 3.99 -4.55
C LYS A 30 -10.58 2.91 -3.90
N GLY A 31 -9.60 2.42 -4.64
CA GLY A 31 -8.76 1.27 -4.27
C GLY A 31 -9.19 -0.06 -4.90
N HIS A 32 -10.34 -0.11 -5.59
CA HIS A 32 -10.70 -1.25 -6.44
C HIS A 32 -9.71 -1.35 -7.62
N PRO A 33 -9.41 -2.54 -8.19
CA PRO A 33 -8.55 -2.66 -9.36
C PRO A 33 -8.96 -1.77 -10.55
N GLU A 34 -10.27 -1.61 -10.77
CA GLU A 34 -10.85 -0.72 -11.80
C GLU A 34 -10.88 0.77 -11.39
N ASN A 35 -10.60 1.09 -10.12
CA ASN A 35 -10.48 2.46 -9.61
C ASN A 35 -9.31 2.56 -8.61
N PRO A 36 -8.06 2.37 -9.08
CA PRO A 36 -6.91 2.28 -8.19
C PRO A 36 -6.62 3.63 -7.54
N PHE A 37 -5.87 3.58 -6.44
CA PHE A 37 -5.25 4.79 -5.90
C PHE A 37 -4.12 5.24 -6.82
N LEU A 38 -3.99 6.56 -6.98
CA LEU A 38 -2.78 7.18 -7.48
C LEU A 38 -1.70 7.14 -6.40
N ASP A 39 -0.44 7.09 -6.80
CA ASP A 39 0.70 7.06 -5.87
C ASP A 39 0.63 8.19 -4.83
N ALA A 40 0.27 9.40 -5.25
CA ALA A 40 0.09 10.55 -4.37
C ALA A 40 -1.04 10.36 -3.34
N GLU A 41 -2.14 9.71 -3.72
CA GLU A 41 -3.26 9.42 -2.81
C GLU A 41 -2.89 8.32 -1.80
N VAL A 42 -2.07 7.36 -2.22
CA VAL A 42 -1.49 6.36 -1.30
C VAL A 42 -0.58 7.04 -0.28
N GLU A 43 0.30 7.94 -0.72
CA GLU A 43 1.18 8.70 0.16
C GLU A 43 0.39 9.56 1.14
N GLU A 44 -0.62 10.29 0.67
CA GLU A 44 -1.45 11.14 1.52
C GLU A 44 -2.18 10.31 2.58
N LYS A 45 -2.77 9.18 2.18
CA LYS A 45 -3.44 8.25 3.10
C LYS A 45 -2.46 7.72 4.15
N PHE A 46 -1.26 7.35 3.73
CA PHE A 46 -0.22 6.88 4.65
C PHE A 46 0.18 7.98 5.64
N LEU A 47 0.45 9.20 5.16
CA LEU A 47 0.82 10.33 6.03
C LEU A 47 -0.28 10.62 7.04
N ARG A 48 -1.54 10.68 6.60
CA ARG A 48 -2.70 10.92 7.48
C ARG A 48 -2.79 9.90 8.63
N LEU A 49 -2.43 8.64 8.38
CA LEU A 49 -2.51 7.56 9.36
C LEU A 49 -1.25 7.45 10.24
N ALA A 50 -0.06 7.67 9.67
CA ALA A 50 1.21 7.37 10.32
C ALA A 50 1.87 8.59 10.97
N GLU A 51 1.65 9.80 10.43
CA GLU A 51 2.27 11.02 10.92
C GLU A 51 1.98 11.30 12.41
N PRO A 52 0.75 11.11 12.93
CA PRO A 52 0.47 11.31 14.35
C PRO A 52 1.31 10.44 15.29
N SER A 53 1.74 9.26 14.83
CA SER A 53 2.49 8.30 15.66
C SER A 53 4.01 8.35 15.41
N LEU A 54 4.43 8.65 14.19
CA LEU A 54 5.85 8.57 13.78
C LEU A 54 6.49 9.94 13.51
N GLY A 55 5.68 10.97 13.33
CA GLY A 55 6.11 12.29 12.91
C GLY A 55 6.48 12.37 11.42
N LYS A 56 6.35 13.57 10.87
CA LYS A 56 6.48 13.86 9.43
C LYS A 56 7.79 13.38 8.80
N THR A 57 8.90 13.62 9.49
CA THR A 57 10.25 13.30 8.97
C THR A 57 10.47 11.80 8.81
N ARG A 58 9.99 10.99 9.77
CA ARG A 58 10.13 9.53 9.70
C ARG A 58 9.20 8.96 8.61
N CYS A 59 7.99 9.49 8.50
CA CYS A 59 7.06 9.09 7.45
C CYS A 59 7.62 9.36 6.04
N ARG A 60 8.17 10.56 5.80
CA ARG A 60 8.81 10.88 4.52
C ARG A 60 9.97 9.98 4.16
N LYS A 61 10.85 9.66 5.13
CA LYS A 61 11.95 8.71 4.94
C LYS A 61 11.43 7.31 4.59
N PHE A 62 10.33 6.89 5.22
CA PHE A 62 9.70 5.61 4.94
C PHE A 62 9.12 5.55 3.52
N ILE A 63 8.40 6.60 3.09
CA ILE A 63 7.84 6.70 1.74
C ILE A 63 8.94 6.58 0.67
N ASP A 64 10.02 7.35 0.80
CA ASP A 64 11.17 7.27 -0.13
C ASP A 64 11.75 5.84 -0.17
N TRP A 65 11.95 5.24 0.99
CA TRP A 65 12.46 3.87 1.09
C TRP A 65 11.51 2.84 0.44
N ALA A 66 10.21 2.94 0.68
CA ALA A 66 9.20 2.04 0.14
C ALA A 66 9.13 2.11 -1.40
N TRP A 67 9.19 3.31 -1.98
CA TRP A 67 9.23 3.46 -3.43
C TRP A 67 10.50 2.92 -4.06
N ARG A 68 11.65 3.08 -3.39
CA ARG A 68 12.91 2.46 -3.84
C ARG A 68 12.83 0.93 -3.81
N LEU A 69 12.13 0.35 -2.84
CA LEU A 69 11.86 -1.08 -2.82
C LEU A 69 10.95 -1.51 -3.97
N ALA A 70 9.83 -0.80 -4.18
CA ALA A 70 8.88 -1.11 -5.24
C ALA A 70 9.52 -1.05 -6.63
N ALA A 71 10.41 -0.08 -6.86
CA ALA A 71 11.19 0.06 -8.09
C ALA A 71 12.29 -1.00 -8.27
N GLY A 72 12.40 -1.99 -7.37
CA GLY A 72 13.44 -3.03 -7.41
C GLY A 72 14.85 -2.52 -7.12
N LYS A 73 14.99 -1.29 -6.59
CA LYS A 73 16.26 -0.64 -6.22
C LYS A 73 16.65 -0.93 -4.76
N GLY A 74 15.94 -1.84 -4.11
CA GLY A 74 16.27 -2.36 -2.78
C GLY A 74 17.50 -3.27 -2.81
N ARG A 75 18.17 -3.41 -1.66
CA ARG A 75 19.23 -4.43 -1.49
C ARG A 75 18.61 -5.81 -1.75
N LYS A 76 19.04 -6.50 -2.81
CA LYS A 76 18.64 -7.89 -3.09
C LYS A 76 19.28 -8.78 -2.04
N TYR A 77 18.46 -9.45 -1.23
CA TYR A 77 18.94 -10.48 -0.31
C TYR A 77 18.60 -11.85 -0.88
N ARG A 78 19.56 -12.78 -0.90
CA ARG A 78 19.29 -14.19 -1.16
C ARG A 78 19.15 -14.90 0.18
N ARG A 79 18.04 -15.61 0.37
CA ARG A 79 17.99 -16.66 1.40
C ARG A 79 18.93 -17.76 0.96
N ALA A 80 19.86 -18.12 1.83
CA ALA A 80 20.73 -19.28 1.65
C ALA A 80 20.49 -20.25 2.81
N PHE A 81 20.35 -21.53 2.47
CA PHE A 81 20.26 -22.62 3.42
C PHE A 81 21.62 -23.32 3.50
N SER A 82 22.10 -23.55 4.71
CA SER A 82 23.29 -24.35 5.03
C SER A 82 22.95 -25.32 6.16
N ALA A 83 23.76 -26.36 6.34
CA ALA A 83 23.66 -27.30 7.46
C ALA A 83 23.68 -26.59 8.85
N ALA A 84 24.14 -25.34 8.93
CA ALA A 84 24.19 -24.52 10.14
C ALA A 84 22.93 -23.66 10.40
N GLY A 85 21.87 -23.75 9.60
CA GLY A 85 20.61 -23.01 9.77
C GLY A 85 20.37 -21.90 8.74
N ASN A 86 19.36 -21.06 8.98
CA ASN A 86 18.95 -20.01 8.06
C ASN A 86 19.81 -18.75 8.22
N PHE A 87 20.38 -18.27 7.12
CA PHE A 87 21.14 -17.02 7.09
C PHE A 87 20.66 -16.12 5.96
N LEU A 88 20.74 -14.82 6.19
CA LEU A 88 20.54 -13.80 5.16
C LEU A 88 21.90 -13.40 4.59
N ILE A 89 22.03 -13.48 3.27
CA ILE A 89 23.21 -13.02 2.55
C ILE A 89 22.84 -11.71 1.84
N ASP A 90 23.68 -10.68 2.02
CA ASP A 90 23.53 -9.42 1.31
C ASP A 90 23.92 -9.53 -0.17
N SER A 91 23.69 -8.45 -0.91
CA SER A 91 24.04 -8.36 -2.33
C SER A 91 25.55 -8.42 -2.62
N ASN A 92 26.40 -8.33 -1.59
CA ASN A 92 27.86 -8.37 -1.67
C ASN A 92 28.45 -9.70 -1.17
N GLY A 93 27.60 -10.71 -0.88
CA GLY A 93 28.03 -12.02 -0.42
C GLY A 93 28.41 -12.08 1.07
N ARG A 94 28.12 -11.05 1.87
CA ARG A 94 28.39 -11.06 3.31
C ARG A 94 27.24 -11.72 4.07
N THR A 95 27.58 -12.70 4.90
CA THR A 95 26.65 -13.37 5.81
C THR A 95 26.29 -12.44 6.97
N MET A 96 25.00 -12.10 7.11
CA MET A 96 24.49 -11.37 8.27
C MET A 96 23.94 -12.36 9.30
N ARG A 97 24.24 -12.11 10.60
CA ARG A 97 24.06 -13.04 11.73
C ARG A 97 22.64 -13.64 11.84
N ARG A 98 22.62 -14.86 12.41
CA ARG A 98 21.51 -15.79 12.66
C ARG A 98 20.26 -15.10 13.25
N LEU A 99 19.07 -15.47 12.75
CA LEU A 99 17.80 -15.30 13.48
C LEU A 99 17.75 -16.26 14.68
#